data_AF-A0AAN8FLF1-F1
#
_entry.id   AF-A0AAN8FLF1-F1
#
_cell.length_a   1.000
_cell.length_b   1.000
_cell.length_c   1.000
_cell.angle_alpha   90.00
_cell.angle_beta   90.00
_cell.angle_gamma   90.00
#
_symmetry.space_group_name_H-M   'P 1'
#
loop_
_entity.id
_entity.type
_entity.pdbx_description
1 polymer ?
#
loop_
_entity_poly.entity_id
_entity_poly.type
_entity_poly.pdbx_seq_one_letter_code
_entity_poly.pdbx_strand_id
1 'polypeptide(L)'
;MPDLVTKGTSPRAEDVLLEVPIEPSRSRRSPKSSTVFEPLRIYLHYDESVLSLPSEKQLFVNSSLLPEAAGYWEDVLRVARTGAPIRLRRKCTSSFYYYRNEKKTVACDRACRAETNCGETTIPKEHLLECSYCLTSDDCYTSGEQGEGVKDADFILYVTAISTKRCDSVDTLAYAAHCQQEALLDRNRYGKPISFNKEFGYYDWDRNTITTVLRDDWWTGEGKVSFLLMPDRGELPTPFCNEIKHDGRKSLGVARCTSQRDSLAICNLVPYKKELPLQFRNFAKLEGVSSGGVKHYGGTVELADYCPYSQEFQWKLPNSTIRQDSRCELEGNNRDGEDILEVYGTSSRCFDFKQPWRERKCGRVRSLLHYMAGCYEHSCQNGTLYVAVHDSEFYPCYYAGQHVHIRRFHASTLS
;
A
#
# COMPACT_ATOMS: atom_id res chain seq x y z
N MET A 1 -0.95 -9.25 2.60
CA MET A 1 -1.00 -8.50 1.34
C MET A 1 0.42 -8.02 1.06
N PRO A 2 1.15 -8.62 0.11
CA PRO A 2 2.48 -8.12 -0.24
C PRO A 2 2.34 -6.65 -0.67
N ASP A 3 3.31 -5.81 -0.31
CA ASP A 3 3.38 -4.42 -0.72
C ASP A 3 3.11 -4.30 -2.22
N LEU A 4 1.89 -3.88 -2.56
CA LEU A 4 1.47 -3.47 -3.88
C LEU A 4 2.25 -2.19 -4.20
N VAL A 5 3.45 -2.33 -4.77
CA VAL A 5 4.10 -1.22 -5.45
C VAL A 5 3.31 -0.97 -6.74
N THR A 6 2.20 -0.27 -6.58
CA THR A 6 1.64 0.47 -7.70
C THR A 6 2.71 1.47 -8.11
N LYS A 7 3.23 1.34 -9.34
CA LYS A 7 4.01 2.42 -9.93
C LYS A 7 3.04 3.58 -10.10
N GLY A 8 3.05 4.51 -9.13
CA GLY A 8 2.38 5.80 -9.23
C GLY A 8 3.01 6.59 -10.38
N THR A 9 2.57 6.32 -11.60
CA THR A 9 2.92 7.15 -12.75
C THR A 9 1.94 8.31 -12.75
N SER A 10 2.46 9.54 -12.66
CA SER A 10 1.63 10.72 -12.81
C SER A 10 0.85 10.62 -14.13
N PRO A 11 -0.47 10.87 -14.14
CA PRO A 11 -1.24 10.91 -15.37
C PRO A 11 -0.59 11.90 -16.37
N ARG A 12 -0.83 11.67 -17.67
CA ARG A 12 -0.42 12.66 -18.68
C ARG A 12 -1.12 13.98 -18.35
N ALA A 13 -0.43 15.11 -18.50
CA ALA A 13 -0.95 16.41 -18.08
C ALA A 13 -2.30 16.74 -18.77
N GLU A 14 -2.51 16.23 -19.98
CA GLU A 14 -3.73 16.34 -20.77
C GLU A 14 -4.92 15.48 -20.29
N ASP A 15 -4.68 14.50 -19.41
CA ASP A 15 -5.72 13.60 -18.91
C ASP A 15 -6.33 14.06 -17.57
N VAL A 16 -5.71 15.04 -16.91
CA VAL A 16 -6.14 15.55 -15.60
C VAL A 16 -7.02 16.78 -15.78
N LEU A 17 -8.28 16.67 -15.35
CA LEU A 17 -9.13 17.84 -15.18
C LEU A 17 -9.11 18.25 -13.71
N LEU A 18 -8.64 19.45 -13.45
CA LEU A 18 -8.72 20.05 -12.13
C LEU A 18 -10.13 20.64 -11.93
N GLU A 19 -10.63 20.59 -10.69
CA GLU A 19 -11.81 21.32 -10.20
C GLU A 19 -13.21 20.73 -10.54
N VAL A 20 -13.54 19.52 -10.08
CA VAL A 20 -14.93 19.00 -10.03
C VAL A 20 -15.79 19.94 -9.17
N PRO A 21 -16.80 20.61 -9.73
CA PRO A 21 -17.64 21.50 -8.96
C PRO A 21 -18.54 20.67 -8.04
N ILE A 22 -18.53 21.00 -6.75
CA ILE A 22 -19.52 20.49 -5.82
C ILE A 22 -20.75 21.38 -5.97
N GLU A 23 -21.90 20.78 -6.25
CA GLU A 23 -23.15 21.52 -6.20
C GLU A 23 -23.33 22.12 -4.81
N PRO A 24 -23.53 23.44 -4.68
CA PRO A 24 -23.81 24.03 -3.38
C PRO A 24 -25.10 23.40 -2.85
N SER A 25 -25.01 22.68 -1.74
CA SER A 25 -26.21 22.35 -0.99
C SER A 25 -26.90 23.67 -0.65
N ARG A 26 -28.22 23.75 -0.80
CA ARG A 26 -29.01 24.96 -0.49
C ARG A 26 -28.90 25.42 0.97
N SER A 27 -28.14 24.72 1.82
CA SER A 27 -27.72 25.22 3.12
C SER A 27 -26.41 25.98 2.99
N ARG A 28 -26.50 27.32 3.08
CA ARG A 28 -25.39 28.19 3.49
C ARG A 28 -24.53 27.44 4.52
N ARG A 29 -23.25 27.19 4.21
CA ARG A 29 -22.25 26.85 5.23
C ARG A 29 -22.21 28.02 6.22
N SER A 30 -23.02 27.96 7.27
CA SER A 30 -22.86 28.81 8.44
C SER A 30 -21.49 28.49 9.02
N PRO A 31 -20.62 29.48 9.29
CA PRO A 31 -19.24 29.26 9.72
C PRO A 31 -19.14 28.87 11.21
N LYS A 32 -20.11 28.10 11.72
CA LYS A 32 -20.17 27.63 13.12
C LYS A 32 -20.89 26.29 13.23
N SER A 33 -20.21 25.23 12.82
CA SER A 33 -20.38 23.88 13.39
C SER A 33 -19.06 23.16 13.11
N SER A 34 -18.45 22.55 14.13
CA SER A 34 -17.24 21.74 13.97
C SER A 34 -17.42 20.77 12.80
N THR A 35 -16.50 20.78 11.84
CA THR A 35 -16.49 19.79 10.75
C THR A 35 -16.34 18.41 11.37
N VAL A 36 -17.40 17.61 11.30
CA VAL A 36 -17.39 16.22 11.76
C VAL A 36 -16.74 15.39 10.66
N PHE A 37 -15.70 14.62 11.02
CA PHE A 37 -15.04 13.70 10.10
C PHE A 37 -15.65 12.32 10.26
N GLU A 38 -16.09 11.74 9.16
CA GLU A 38 -16.77 10.44 9.09
C GLU A 38 -15.99 9.49 8.18
N PRO A 39 -16.19 8.16 8.27
CA PRO A 39 -15.52 7.18 7.39
C PRO A 39 -15.65 7.55 5.91
N LEU A 40 -14.53 7.45 5.17
CA LEU A 40 -14.53 7.62 3.72
C LEU A 40 -15.48 6.61 3.07
N ARG A 41 -16.17 7.01 2.01
CA ARG A 41 -17.00 6.12 1.18
C ARG A 41 -16.47 6.06 -0.23
N ILE A 42 -16.08 4.86 -0.68
CA ILE A 42 -15.49 4.58 -1.98
C ILE A 42 -16.50 3.85 -2.85
N TYR A 43 -16.93 4.50 -3.93
CA TYR A 43 -17.73 3.86 -4.96
C TYR A 43 -16.83 3.18 -5.99
N LEU A 44 -16.97 1.86 -6.15
CA LEU A 44 -16.27 1.07 -7.16
C LEU A 44 -17.12 0.97 -8.43
N HIS A 45 -16.62 1.49 -9.55
CA HIS A 45 -17.22 1.33 -10.86
C HIS A 45 -16.40 0.36 -11.72
N TYR A 46 -16.99 -0.77 -12.08
CA TYR A 46 -16.36 -1.80 -12.88
C TYR A 46 -16.68 -1.63 -14.37
N ASP A 47 -15.64 -1.45 -15.17
CA ASP A 47 -15.72 -1.41 -16.63
C ASP A 47 -16.04 -2.78 -17.24
N GLU A 48 -16.54 -2.79 -18.47
CA GLU A 48 -16.84 -4.02 -19.23
C GLU A 48 -15.63 -4.97 -19.32
N SER A 49 -14.41 -4.44 -19.35
CA SER A 49 -13.19 -5.26 -19.31
C SER A 49 -13.12 -6.18 -18.09
N VAL A 50 -13.57 -5.73 -16.92
CA VAL A 50 -13.63 -6.58 -15.72
C VAL A 50 -14.75 -7.62 -15.87
N LEU A 51 -15.87 -7.24 -16.49
CA LEU A 51 -16.98 -8.15 -16.76
C LEU A 51 -16.62 -9.24 -17.76
N SER A 52 -15.66 -8.97 -18.64
CA SER A 52 -15.18 -9.92 -19.66
C SER A 52 -14.13 -10.92 -19.15
N LEU A 53 -13.69 -10.80 -17.89
CA LEU A 53 -12.72 -11.72 -17.31
C LEU A 53 -13.31 -13.14 -17.15
N PRO A 54 -12.46 -14.19 -17.16
CA PRO A 54 -12.87 -15.53 -16.74
C PRO A 54 -13.52 -15.49 -15.35
N SER A 55 -14.58 -16.28 -15.14
CA SER A 55 -15.46 -16.19 -13.97
C SER A 55 -14.71 -16.25 -12.63
N GLU A 56 -13.65 -17.06 -12.53
CA GLU A 56 -12.80 -17.14 -11.34
C GLU A 56 -12.11 -15.81 -11.01
N LYS A 57 -11.54 -15.15 -12.03
CA LYS A 57 -10.86 -13.86 -11.87
C LYS A 57 -11.84 -12.73 -11.62
N GLN A 58 -12.97 -12.75 -12.32
CA GLN A 58 -14.05 -11.79 -12.10
C GLN A 58 -14.58 -11.89 -10.66
N LEU A 59 -14.80 -13.11 -10.16
CA LEU A 59 -15.22 -13.35 -8.79
C LEU A 59 -14.19 -12.78 -7.81
N PHE A 60 -12.91 -13.13 -7.97
CA PHE A 60 -11.83 -12.62 -7.12
C PHE A 60 -11.76 -11.08 -7.09
N VAL A 61 -11.87 -10.42 -8.25
CA VAL A 61 -11.82 -8.95 -8.34
C VAL A 61 -13.04 -8.29 -7.69
N ASN A 62 -14.23 -8.87 -7.87
CA ASN A 62 -15.48 -8.29 -7.40
C ASN A 62 -15.79 -8.59 -5.93
N SER A 63 -15.33 -9.72 -5.39
CA SER A 63 -15.70 -10.15 -4.03
C SER A 63 -14.57 -10.06 -3.00
N SER A 64 -13.31 -9.98 -3.44
CA SER A 64 -12.15 -9.97 -2.53
C SER A 64 -11.24 -8.78 -2.80
N LEU A 65 -10.54 -8.75 -3.94
CA LEU A 65 -9.42 -7.82 -4.16
C LEU A 65 -9.79 -6.34 -3.94
N LEU A 66 -10.81 -5.84 -4.63
CA LEU A 66 -11.17 -4.41 -4.54
C LEU A 66 -12.03 -4.06 -3.34
N PRO A 67 -13.01 -4.89 -2.92
CA PRO A 67 -13.72 -4.64 -1.67
C PRO A 67 -12.81 -4.61 -0.44
N GLU A 68 -11.83 -5.53 -0.34
CA GLU A 68 -10.87 -5.53 0.78
C GLU A 68 -9.97 -4.30 0.75
N ALA A 69 -9.46 -3.92 -0.44
CA ALA A 69 -8.63 -2.73 -0.59
C ALA A 69 -9.40 -1.43 -0.29
N ALA A 70 -10.64 -1.32 -0.77
CA ALA A 70 -11.51 -0.17 -0.49
C ALA A 70 -11.86 -0.12 1.00
N GLY A 71 -12.32 -1.23 1.58
CA GLY A 71 -12.71 -1.33 2.99
C GLY A 71 -11.59 -0.91 3.94
N TYR A 72 -10.35 -1.32 3.65
CA TYR A 72 -9.18 -0.85 4.42
C TYR A 72 -9.08 0.68 4.45
N TRP A 73 -9.27 1.36 3.32
CA TRP A 73 -9.18 2.83 3.27
C TRP A 73 -10.41 3.53 3.87
N GLU A 74 -11.60 2.95 3.71
CA GLU A 74 -12.83 3.43 4.36
C GLU A 74 -12.70 3.37 5.90
N ASP A 75 -12.07 2.31 6.42
CA ASP A 75 -11.83 2.12 7.85
C ASP A 75 -10.74 3.05 8.40
N VAL A 76 -9.68 3.29 7.63
CA VAL A 76 -8.52 4.09 8.05
C VAL A 76 -8.76 5.59 7.92
N LEU A 77 -9.44 6.04 6.87
CA LEU A 77 -9.57 7.46 6.56
C LEU A 77 -10.90 8.02 7.05
N ARG A 78 -10.85 9.25 7.55
CA ARG A 78 -12.02 10.04 7.91
C ARG A 78 -12.03 11.33 7.11
N VAL A 79 -13.17 11.68 6.52
CA VAL A 79 -13.34 12.83 5.62
C VAL A 79 -14.52 13.69 6.03
N ALA A 80 -14.49 14.97 5.65
CA ALA A 80 -15.65 15.84 5.75
C ALA A 80 -16.60 15.51 4.59
N ARG A 81 -17.58 14.63 4.85
CA ARG A 81 -18.49 14.11 3.81
C ARG A 81 -19.24 15.23 3.10
N THR A 82 -19.45 15.06 1.80
CA THR A 82 -20.34 15.92 1.03
C THR A 82 -21.72 15.27 0.94
N GLY A 83 -22.77 16.05 1.18
CA GLY A 83 -24.16 15.57 1.11
C GLY A 83 -24.76 15.59 -0.30
N ALA A 84 -23.98 15.97 -1.32
CA ALA A 84 -24.42 16.08 -2.71
C ALA A 84 -23.88 14.91 -3.54
N PRO A 85 -24.61 14.43 -4.57
CA PRO A 85 -24.09 13.42 -5.48
C PRO A 85 -22.85 13.92 -6.21
N ILE A 86 -21.86 13.04 -6.40
CA ILE A 86 -20.67 13.35 -7.18
C ILE A 86 -21.03 13.31 -8.67
N ARG A 87 -20.82 14.44 -9.36
CA ARG A 87 -20.95 14.53 -10.83
C ARG A 87 -19.66 15.06 -11.43
N LEU A 88 -19.16 14.38 -12.45
CA LEU A 88 -17.87 14.66 -13.08
C LEU A 88 -18.05 15.59 -14.28
N ARG A 89 -17.08 16.47 -14.52
CA ARG A 89 -17.07 17.34 -15.70
C ARG A 89 -16.81 16.54 -16.97
N ARG A 90 -17.43 16.96 -18.07
CA ARG A 90 -17.11 16.43 -19.40
C ARG A 90 -15.73 16.94 -19.86
N LYS A 91 -14.99 16.09 -20.59
CA LYS A 91 -13.72 16.51 -21.23
C LYS A 91 -14.01 17.50 -22.35
N CYS A 92 -13.19 18.54 -22.48
CA CYS A 92 -13.31 19.52 -23.55
C CYS A 92 -12.76 18.99 -24.87
N THR A 93 -13.29 19.49 -26.00
CA THR A 93 -12.75 19.14 -27.33
C THR A 93 -11.31 19.65 -27.48
N SER A 94 -11.05 20.88 -27.04
CA SER A 94 -9.73 21.48 -26.92
C SER A 94 -9.15 21.34 -25.51
N SER A 95 -7.86 21.65 -25.34
CA SER A 95 -7.22 21.68 -24.01
C SER A 95 -7.44 23.00 -23.25
N PHE A 96 -8.29 23.90 -23.78
CA PHE A 96 -8.48 25.24 -23.24
C PHE A 96 -9.75 25.34 -22.39
N TYR A 97 -9.67 26.15 -21.34
CA TYR A 97 -10.72 26.33 -20.34
C TYR A 97 -10.90 27.80 -19.99
N TYR A 98 -12.15 28.22 -19.76
CA TYR A 98 -12.51 29.52 -19.22
C TYR A 98 -12.88 29.39 -17.74
N TYR A 99 -12.33 30.26 -16.90
CA TYR A 99 -12.71 30.33 -15.49
C TYR A 99 -13.80 31.38 -15.30
N ARG A 100 -14.97 30.97 -14.79
CA ARG A 100 -16.12 31.86 -14.56
C ARG A 100 -16.11 32.34 -13.13
N ASN A 101 -15.54 33.53 -12.91
CA ASN A 101 -15.37 34.15 -11.59
C ASN A 101 -16.68 34.22 -10.78
N GLU A 102 -17.79 34.58 -11.43
CA GLU A 102 -19.09 34.75 -10.76
C GLU A 102 -19.64 33.44 -10.17
N LYS A 103 -19.46 32.32 -10.90
CA LYS A 103 -19.95 31.01 -10.50
C LYS A 103 -18.89 30.17 -9.76
N LYS A 104 -17.63 30.61 -9.75
CA LYS A 104 -16.46 29.82 -9.31
C LYS A 104 -16.40 28.45 -10.01
N THR A 105 -16.66 28.44 -11.31
CA THR A 105 -16.71 27.21 -12.11
C THR A 105 -15.88 27.36 -13.38
N VAL A 106 -15.27 26.27 -13.83
CA VAL A 106 -14.60 26.19 -15.14
C VAL A 106 -15.63 25.89 -16.25
N ALA A 107 -15.36 26.29 -17.48
CA ALA A 107 -16.11 25.90 -18.68
C ALA A 107 -15.15 25.58 -19.84
N CYS A 108 -15.55 24.70 -20.75
CA CYS A 108 -14.77 24.36 -21.93
C CYS A 108 -14.65 25.53 -22.91
N ASP A 109 -13.53 25.63 -23.62
CA ASP A 109 -13.49 26.41 -24.85
C ASP A 109 -14.32 25.71 -25.94
N ARG A 110 -15.32 26.43 -26.47
CA ARG A 110 -16.22 26.05 -27.58
C ARG A 110 -17.14 24.86 -27.38
N ALA A 111 -16.67 23.71 -26.88
CA ALA A 111 -17.50 22.50 -26.75
C ALA A 111 -16.88 21.42 -25.84
N CYS A 112 -17.73 20.51 -25.35
CA CYS A 112 -17.31 19.25 -24.74
C CYS A 112 -17.26 18.11 -25.75
N ARG A 113 -16.45 17.09 -25.46
CA ARG A 113 -16.43 15.82 -26.21
C ARG A 113 -17.71 15.03 -25.95
N ALA A 114 -18.09 14.22 -26.94
CA ALA A 114 -19.20 13.28 -26.81
C ALA A 114 -18.96 12.25 -25.69
N GLU A 115 -17.72 11.79 -25.55
CA GLU A 115 -17.28 10.83 -24.53
C GLU A 115 -16.21 11.45 -23.63
N THR A 116 -16.26 11.09 -22.36
CA THR A 116 -15.32 11.54 -21.33
C THR A 116 -14.66 10.33 -20.71
N ASN A 117 -13.34 10.26 -20.78
CA ASN A 117 -12.60 9.06 -20.37
C ASN A 117 -11.77 9.34 -19.13
N CYS A 118 -11.70 8.36 -18.24
CA CYS A 118 -10.82 8.33 -17.07
C CYS A 118 -9.90 7.12 -17.17
N GLY A 119 -8.60 7.36 -17.40
CA GLY A 119 -7.69 6.29 -17.78
C GLY A 119 -8.18 5.63 -19.07
N GLU A 120 -8.47 4.33 -18.99
CA GLU A 120 -8.83 3.50 -20.13
C GLU A 120 -10.35 3.25 -20.26
N THR A 121 -11.16 3.73 -19.31
CA THR A 121 -12.62 3.57 -19.35
C THR A 121 -13.34 4.86 -19.70
N THR A 122 -14.49 4.71 -20.35
CA THR A 122 -15.43 5.80 -20.64
C THR A 122 -16.36 6.00 -19.45
N ILE A 123 -16.41 7.23 -18.93
CA ILE A 123 -17.27 7.58 -17.80
C ILE A 123 -18.74 7.52 -18.22
N PRO A 124 -19.60 6.80 -17.46
CA PRO A 124 -21.03 6.73 -17.75
C PRO A 124 -21.69 8.10 -17.75
N LYS A 125 -22.67 8.32 -18.64
CA LYS A 125 -23.34 9.62 -18.82
C LYS A 125 -24.08 10.05 -17.56
N GLU A 126 -24.61 9.09 -16.80
CA GLU A 126 -25.26 9.26 -15.51
C GLU A 126 -24.32 9.81 -14.43
N HIS A 127 -23.00 9.65 -14.56
CA HIS A 127 -22.02 10.23 -13.63
C HIS A 127 -21.57 11.63 -14.05
N LEU A 128 -21.97 12.12 -15.22
CA LEU A 128 -21.47 13.37 -15.80
C LEU A 128 -22.42 14.56 -15.55
N LEU A 129 -21.84 15.74 -15.40
CA LEU A 129 -22.55 17.01 -15.50
C LEU A 129 -23.01 17.29 -16.93
N GLU A 130 -23.94 18.24 -17.08
CA GLU A 130 -24.17 18.88 -18.38
C GLU A 130 -22.86 19.52 -18.90
N CYS A 131 -22.73 19.63 -20.22
CA CYS A 131 -21.58 20.32 -20.80
C CYS A 131 -21.71 21.82 -20.53
N SER A 132 -20.69 22.44 -19.92
CA SER A 132 -20.58 23.90 -19.87
C SER A 132 -19.42 24.35 -20.74
N TYR A 133 -19.68 25.25 -21.69
CA TYR A 133 -18.68 25.77 -22.63
C TYR A 133 -18.89 27.26 -22.90
N CYS A 134 -17.84 27.94 -23.34
CA CYS A 134 -17.92 29.35 -23.72
C CYS A 134 -17.27 29.59 -25.08
N LEU A 135 -17.82 30.52 -25.86
CA LEU A 135 -17.26 30.99 -27.13
C LEU A 135 -16.26 32.13 -26.91
N THR A 136 -16.52 32.94 -25.89
CA THR A 136 -15.64 34.00 -25.35
C THR A 136 -15.71 33.95 -23.82
N SER A 137 -14.91 34.73 -23.09
CA SER A 137 -14.93 34.71 -21.61
C SER A 137 -16.31 35.01 -21.01
N ASP A 138 -17.11 35.80 -21.72
CA ASP A 138 -18.38 36.33 -21.23
C ASP A 138 -19.59 35.63 -21.86
N ASP A 139 -19.38 34.88 -22.95
CA ASP A 139 -20.43 34.19 -23.70
C ASP A 139 -20.40 32.68 -23.48
N CYS A 140 -21.14 32.22 -22.48
CA CYS A 140 -21.13 30.84 -21.99
C CYS A 140 -22.50 30.16 -22.05
N TYR A 141 -22.52 28.91 -22.49
CA TYR A 141 -23.70 28.09 -22.71
C TYR A 141 -23.59 26.76 -21.98
N THR A 142 -24.73 26.06 -21.87
CA THR A 142 -24.77 24.67 -21.45
C THR A 142 -25.47 23.79 -22.48
N SER A 143 -25.08 22.53 -22.57
CA SER A 143 -25.67 21.56 -23.49
C SER A 143 -25.62 20.12 -22.97
N GLY A 144 -26.50 19.28 -23.51
CA GLY A 144 -26.67 17.90 -23.06
C GLY A 144 -27.39 17.79 -21.72
N GLU A 145 -27.62 16.56 -21.29
CA GLU A 145 -28.31 16.27 -20.03
C GLU A 145 -27.31 16.08 -18.89
N GLN A 146 -27.72 16.57 -17.72
CA GLN A 146 -27.04 16.31 -16.46
C GLN A 146 -27.46 14.93 -15.93
N GLY A 147 -26.47 14.09 -15.60
CA GLY A 147 -26.69 12.77 -15.02
C GLY A 147 -27.11 12.84 -13.55
N GLU A 148 -27.62 11.72 -13.03
CA GLU A 148 -28.04 11.58 -11.63
C GLU A 148 -26.90 11.78 -10.63
N GLY A 149 -25.66 11.49 -11.03
CA GLY A 149 -24.48 11.51 -10.17
C GLY A 149 -24.40 10.29 -9.25
N VAL A 150 -23.22 10.06 -8.69
CA VAL A 150 -22.99 8.98 -7.73
C VAL A 150 -23.41 9.46 -6.34
N LYS A 151 -24.45 8.85 -5.79
CA LYS A 151 -24.99 9.13 -4.46
C LYS A 151 -24.16 8.37 -3.42
N ASP A 152 -24.16 8.89 -2.18
CA ASP A 152 -23.54 8.24 -1.02
C ASP A 152 -22.06 7.86 -1.16
N ALA A 153 -21.32 8.61 -1.96
CA ALA A 153 -19.89 8.41 -2.17
C ALA A 153 -19.11 9.71 -1.90
N ASP A 154 -17.86 9.55 -1.45
CA ASP A 154 -16.90 10.66 -1.30
C ASP A 154 -15.72 10.50 -2.29
N PHE A 155 -15.50 9.28 -2.79
CA PHE A 155 -14.50 8.95 -3.79
C PHE A 155 -15.06 7.95 -4.80
N ILE A 156 -14.74 8.10 -6.09
CA ILE A 156 -15.12 7.16 -7.15
C ILE A 156 -13.86 6.53 -7.73
N LEU A 157 -13.78 5.19 -7.71
CA LEU A 157 -12.72 4.44 -8.35
C LEU A 157 -13.27 3.74 -9.60
N TYR A 158 -12.77 4.14 -10.76
CA TYR A 158 -13.04 3.49 -12.03
C TYR A 158 -12.02 2.37 -12.26
N VAL A 159 -12.51 1.16 -12.49
CA VAL A 159 -11.71 -0.07 -12.50
C VAL A 159 -11.77 -0.69 -13.89
N THR A 160 -10.59 -0.91 -14.48
CA THR A 160 -10.42 -1.61 -15.77
C THR A 160 -9.47 -2.79 -15.62
N ALA A 161 -9.71 -3.87 -16.36
CA ALA A 161 -8.83 -5.03 -16.42
C ALA A 161 -8.34 -5.28 -17.85
N ILE A 162 -7.50 -4.37 -18.36
CA ILE A 162 -6.95 -4.45 -19.71
C ILE A 162 -5.43 -4.48 -19.72
N SER A 163 -4.85 -5.13 -20.74
CA SER A 163 -3.41 -5.11 -20.98
C SER A 163 -3.03 -3.80 -21.69
N THR A 164 -2.18 -2.99 -21.07
CA THR A 164 -1.67 -1.75 -21.66
C THR A 164 -0.14 -1.73 -21.65
N LYS A 165 0.47 -0.78 -22.37
CA LYS A 165 1.93 -0.58 -22.38
C LYS A 165 2.52 -0.36 -20.97
N ARG A 166 1.72 0.10 -20.02
CA ARG A 166 2.15 0.28 -18.62
C ARG A 166 2.32 -1.07 -17.91
N CYS A 167 1.60 -2.09 -18.35
CA CYS A 167 1.68 -3.47 -17.87
C CYS A 167 2.83 -4.27 -18.52
N ASP A 168 3.50 -3.73 -19.54
CA ASP A 168 4.63 -4.42 -20.21
C ASP A 168 5.85 -4.60 -19.29
N SER A 169 5.94 -3.83 -18.21
CA SER A 169 6.96 -4.01 -17.18
C SER A 169 6.62 -5.23 -16.34
N VAL A 170 7.55 -6.19 -16.26
CA VAL A 170 7.43 -7.46 -15.52
C VAL A 170 6.96 -7.30 -14.07
N ASP A 171 7.20 -6.14 -13.47
CA ASP A 171 6.87 -5.85 -12.07
C ASP A 171 5.56 -5.04 -11.89
N THR A 172 4.84 -4.69 -12.96
CA THR A 172 3.62 -3.87 -12.85
C THR A 172 2.37 -4.73 -12.75
N LEU A 173 1.87 -4.89 -11.53
CA LEU A 173 0.61 -5.60 -11.25
C LEU A 173 -0.62 -4.73 -11.51
N ALA A 174 -0.55 -3.44 -11.19
CA ALA A 174 -1.61 -2.46 -11.40
C ALA A 174 -1.03 -1.03 -11.41
N TYR A 175 -1.77 -0.09 -12.01
CA TYR A 175 -1.49 1.34 -11.93
C TYR A 175 -2.78 2.12 -11.70
N ALA A 176 -2.67 3.26 -11.04
CA ALA A 176 -3.80 4.14 -10.77
C ALA A 176 -3.39 5.61 -10.95
N ALA A 177 -4.34 6.44 -11.30
CA ALA A 177 -4.19 7.89 -11.41
C ALA A 177 -5.50 8.58 -11.07
N HIS A 178 -5.43 9.85 -10.67
CA HIS A 178 -6.63 10.67 -10.51
C HIS A 178 -7.04 11.26 -11.87
N CYS A 179 -8.33 11.30 -12.14
CA CYS A 179 -8.89 11.90 -13.37
C CYS A 179 -9.50 13.27 -13.10
N GLN A 180 -10.23 13.40 -11.99
CA GLN A 180 -10.74 14.68 -11.52
C GLN A 180 -10.61 14.78 -9.99
N GLN A 181 -10.54 16.00 -9.47
CA GLN A 181 -10.39 16.29 -8.04
C GLN A 181 -11.46 17.28 -7.59
N GLU A 182 -11.89 17.17 -6.33
CA GLU A 182 -12.85 18.08 -5.71
C GLU A 182 -12.40 19.56 -5.76
N ALA A 183 -13.30 20.48 -6.12
CA ALA A 183 -12.98 21.90 -6.31
C ALA A 183 -12.92 22.76 -5.03
N LEU A 184 -13.42 22.29 -3.88
CA LEU A 184 -13.59 23.12 -2.68
C LEU A 184 -12.56 22.89 -1.56
N LEU A 185 -11.72 21.85 -1.65
CA LEU A 185 -10.69 21.59 -0.64
C LEU A 185 -9.37 22.31 -0.95
N ASP A 186 -8.62 22.65 0.09
CA ASP A 186 -7.42 23.49 0.13
C ASP A 186 -6.27 22.98 -0.75
N ARG A 187 -6.41 23.15 -2.06
CA ARG A 187 -5.40 22.91 -3.09
C ARG A 187 -5.17 24.18 -3.88
N ASN A 188 -3.93 24.41 -4.31
CA ASN A 188 -3.63 25.56 -5.16
C ASN A 188 -4.24 25.39 -6.56
N ARG A 189 -4.17 26.44 -7.38
CA ARG A 189 -4.66 26.49 -8.78
C ARG A 189 -4.13 25.41 -9.73
N TYR A 190 -3.25 24.52 -9.27
CA TYR A 190 -2.68 23.40 -10.02
C TYR A 190 -3.08 22.03 -9.42
N GLY A 191 -4.06 21.97 -8.49
CA GLY A 191 -4.51 20.73 -7.85
C GLY A 191 -3.54 20.14 -6.84
N LYS A 192 -2.51 20.91 -6.47
CA LYS A 192 -1.46 20.49 -5.56
C LYS A 192 -1.77 20.99 -4.14
N PRO A 193 -1.40 20.25 -3.07
CA PRO A 193 -1.45 20.79 -1.71
C PRO A 193 -0.79 22.18 -1.66
N ILE A 194 -1.39 23.12 -0.93
CA ILE A 194 -0.94 24.53 -0.89
C ILE A 194 0.46 24.64 -0.27
N SER A 195 0.78 23.73 0.65
CA SER A 195 2.01 23.62 1.41
C SER A 195 3.14 22.95 0.61
N PHE A 196 3.60 23.51 -0.51
CA PHE A 196 4.77 22.96 -1.22
C PHE A 196 6.08 23.51 -0.66
N ASN A 197 6.92 22.64 -0.12
CA ASN A 197 8.24 22.97 0.36
C ASN A 197 9.26 22.98 -0.79
N LYS A 198 9.60 24.19 -1.27
CA LYS A 198 10.54 24.35 -2.39
C LYS A 198 11.98 23.93 -2.07
N GLU A 199 12.36 23.93 -0.80
CA GLU A 199 13.71 23.55 -0.37
C GLU A 199 13.91 22.03 -0.46
N PHE A 200 12.87 21.28 -0.08
CA PHE A 200 12.97 19.82 0.00
C PHE A 200 12.21 19.05 -1.10
N GLY A 201 11.44 19.74 -1.94
CA GLY A 201 10.81 19.14 -3.13
C GLY A 201 9.56 18.30 -2.86
N TYR A 202 8.98 18.37 -1.65
CA TYR A 202 7.75 17.68 -1.27
C TYR A 202 6.69 18.66 -0.74
N TYR A 203 5.46 18.17 -0.53
CA TYR A 203 4.41 18.95 0.13
C TYR A 203 4.49 18.74 1.64
N ASP A 204 4.60 19.82 2.41
CA ASP A 204 4.50 19.75 3.86
C ASP A 204 3.10 19.27 4.25
N TRP A 205 3.02 18.57 5.38
CA TRP A 205 1.77 18.34 6.07
C TRP A 205 1.07 19.68 6.34
N ASP A 206 -0.23 19.74 6.07
CA ASP A 206 -1.07 20.90 6.38
C ASP A 206 -2.33 20.43 7.11
N ARG A 207 -2.80 21.24 8.06
CA ARG A 207 -3.99 20.91 8.88
C ARG A 207 -5.25 20.68 8.05
N ASN A 208 -5.27 21.05 6.77
CA ASN A 208 -6.41 20.85 5.88
C ASN A 208 -6.28 19.65 4.93
N THR A 209 -5.14 18.92 4.92
CA THR A 209 -4.93 17.78 4.00
C THR A 209 -5.24 16.44 4.68
N ILE A 210 -4.67 16.22 5.86
CA ILE A 210 -4.96 15.09 6.76
C ILE A 210 -4.93 15.72 8.15
N THR A 211 -5.98 15.56 8.94
CA THR A 211 -6.08 16.22 10.28
C THR A 211 -5.64 15.28 11.39
N THR A 212 -5.98 14.00 11.25
CA THR A 212 -5.65 12.93 12.19
C THR A 212 -5.84 11.63 11.45
N VAL A 213 -4.82 10.79 11.42
CA VAL A 213 -5.04 9.37 11.15
C VAL A 213 -4.99 8.69 12.51
N LEU A 214 -6.12 8.12 12.89
CA LEU A 214 -6.25 7.41 14.15
C LEU A 214 -5.70 6.01 13.94
N ARG A 215 -4.51 5.77 14.48
CA ARG A 215 -4.03 4.42 14.71
C ARG A 215 -3.50 4.29 16.12
N ASP A 216 -3.83 3.19 16.76
CA ASP A 216 -3.39 2.87 18.11
C ASP A 216 -1.94 2.35 18.14
N ASP A 217 -1.28 2.22 16.98
CA ASP A 217 0.04 1.59 16.79
C ASP A 217 1.15 2.56 16.30
N TRP A 218 0.87 3.87 16.26
CA TRP A 218 1.83 4.82 15.70
C TRP A 218 2.82 5.42 16.70
N TRP A 219 4.08 5.38 16.27
CA TRP A 219 5.19 6.11 16.85
C TRP A 219 5.34 7.45 16.13
N THR A 220 4.62 8.50 16.55
CA THR A 220 4.74 9.83 15.93
C THR A 220 5.88 10.65 16.54
N GLY A 221 6.52 11.48 15.71
CA GLY A 221 7.77 12.20 16.00
C GLY A 221 7.66 13.47 16.85
N GLU A 222 6.48 13.80 17.39
CA GLU A 222 6.34 14.94 18.31
C GLU A 222 5.73 14.51 19.65
N GLY A 223 6.56 14.65 20.67
CA GLY A 223 6.30 14.22 22.04
C GLY A 223 7.65 13.95 22.71
N LYS A 224 7.74 14.08 24.02
CA LYS A 224 8.94 13.67 24.75
C LYS A 224 9.03 12.15 24.62
N VAL A 225 9.78 11.69 23.61
CA VAL A 225 10.06 10.29 23.35
C VAL A 225 10.79 9.74 24.57
N SER A 226 10.04 9.13 25.49
CA SER A 226 10.61 8.38 26.62
C SER A 226 11.03 6.97 26.24
N PHE A 227 11.07 6.66 24.94
CA PHE A 227 11.77 5.51 24.42
C PHE A 227 12.66 5.98 23.27
N LEU A 228 13.95 6.18 23.54
CA LEU A 228 14.94 5.93 22.50
C LEU A 228 14.54 4.62 21.78
N LEU A 229 14.88 4.45 20.51
CA LEU A 229 14.93 3.12 19.86
C LEU A 229 16.02 2.24 20.53
N MET A 230 16.04 2.22 21.85
CA MET A 230 16.66 1.25 22.73
C MET A 230 15.52 0.34 23.16
N PRO A 231 15.58 -0.95 22.80
CA PRO A 231 14.59 -1.90 23.26
C PRO A 231 14.84 -2.10 24.75
N ASP A 232 14.11 -1.36 25.60
CA ASP A 232 14.13 -1.60 27.04
C ASP A 232 13.49 -2.96 27.39
N ARG A 233 12.91 -3.65 26.38
CA ARG A 233 12.23 -4.95 26.51
C ARG A 233 12.53 -5.98 25.41
N GLY A 234 13.49 -5.73 24.51
CA GLY A 234 13.84 -6.70 23.45
C GLY A 234 12.78 -6.92 22.35
N GLU A 235 11.67 -6.16 22.33
CA GLU A 235 10.66 -6.21 21.27
C GLU A 235 11.09 -5.34 20.08
N LEU A 236 10.97 -5.90 18.87
CA LEU A 236 11.20 -5.18 17.61
C LEU A 236 10.10 -4.11 17.42
N PRO A 237 10.43 -2.93 16.90
CA PRO A 237 9.48 -1.82 16.76
C PRO A 237 8.53 -2.03 15.57
N THR A 238 7.67 -3.04 15.58
CA THR A 238 6.68 -3.29 14.52
C THR A 238 5.78 -2.06 14.30
N PRO A 239 5.49 -1.63 13.06
CA PRO A 239 5.85 -2.25 11.77
C PRO A 239 7.29 -1.99 11.30
N PHE A 240 8.01 -1.09 11.97
CA PHE A 240 9.38 -0.72 11.65
C PHE A 240 10.41 -1.77 12.10
N CYS A 241 11.64 -1.61 11.62
CA CYS A 241 12.72 -2.54 11.92
C CYS A 241 14.08 -1.86 11.86
N ASN A 242 15.09 -2.48 12.46
CA ASN A 242 16.46 -1.94 12.52
C ASN A 242 17.55 -2.95 12.11
N GLU A 243 17.15 -4.11 11.58
CA GLU A 243 18.06 -5.15 11.09
C GLU A 243 18.54 -4.79 9.67
N ILE A 244 19.85 -4.74 9.44
CA ILE A 244 20.41 -4.34 8.15
C ILE A 244 20.24 -5.46 7.13
N LYS A 245 19.62 -5.16 5.98
CA LYS A 245 19.40 -6.12 4.89
C LYS A 245 20.68 -6.57 4.21
N HIS A 246 21.60 -5.64 3.96
CA HIS A 246 22.91 -5.92 3.36
C HIS A 246 23.88 -4.77 3.62
N ASP A 247 25.17 -5.05 3.54
CA ASP A 247 26.23 -4.02 3.61
C ASP A 247 26.66 -3.48 2.23
N GLY A 248 25.98 -3.93 1.16
CA GLY A 248 26.31 -3.60 -0.23
C GLY A 248 27.26 -4.60 -0.90
N ARG A 249 27.76 -5.58 -0.16
CA ARG A 249 28.56 -6.71 -0.68
C ARG A 249 27.91 -8.05 -0.37
N LYS A 250 27.38 -8.22 0.85
CA LYS A 250 26.80 -9.45 1.37
C LYS A 250 25.40 -9.21 1.91
N SER A 251 24.51 -10.19 1.70
CA SER A 251 23.23 -10.24 2.40
C SER A 251 23.44 -10.45 3.89
N LEU A 252 22.84 -9.58 4.69
CA LEU A 252 22.79 -9.63 6.15
C LEU A 252 21.35 -9.82 6.66
N GLY A 253 20.38 -9.86 5.74
CA GLY A 253 18.98 -10.00 6.06
C GLY A 253 18.71 -11.21 6.93
N VAL A 254 17.86 -10.98 7.93
CA VAL A 254 17.36 -11.98 8.86
C VAL A 254 15.86 -12.09 8.61
N ALA A 255 15.39 -13.30 8.34
CA ALA A 255 13.97 -13.56 8.16
C ALA A 255 13.26 -13.56 9.52
N ARG A 256 12.14 -12.82 9.60
CA ARG A 256 11.23 -12.70 10.75
C ARG A 256 9.79 -12.88 10.27
N CYS A 257 8.86 -13.09 11.19
CA CYS A 257 7.45 -13.13 10.81
C CYS A 257 6.86 -11.74 10.54
N THR A 258 5.94 -11.68 9.58
CA THR A 258 4.99 -10.55 9.47
C THR A 258 4.11 -10.47 10.72
N SER A 259 3.49 -9.31 10.96
CA SER A 259 2.53 -9.13 12.05
C SER A 259 1.35 -10.11 11.96
N GLN A 260 0.93 -10.47 10.74
CA GLN A 260 -0.15 -11.42 10.47
C GLN A 260 0.30 -12.89 10.57
N ARG A 261 1.61 -13.14 10.71
CA ARG A 261 2.22 -14.49 10.73
C ARG A 261 1.84 -15.35 9.53
N ASP A 262 1.50 -14.74 8.40
CA ASP A 262 1.19 -15.40 7.13
C ASP A 262 2.41 -15.50 6.21
N SER A 263 3.48 -14.75 6.47
CA SER A 263 4.64 -14.69 5.59
C SER A 263 5.93 -14.44 6.38
N LEU A 264 7.05 -14.81 5.77
CA LEU A 264 8.36 -14.34 6.20
C LEU A 264 8.62 -12.93 5.64
N ALA A 265 9.33 -12.12 6.40
CA ALA A 265 9.72 -10.78 6.02
C ALA A 265 11.18 -10.51 6.39
N ILE A 266 11.80 -9.60 5.65
CA ILE A 266 13.14 -9.08 5.93
C ILE A 266 13.02 -7.57 6.06
N CYS A 267 13.73 -7.00 7.03
CA CYS A 267 13.81 -5.55 7.17
C CYS A 267 14.36 -4.91 5.89
N ASN A 268 13.66 -3.93 5.32
CA ASN A 268 14.07 -3.26 4.08
C ASN A 268 15.13 -2.14 4.29
N LEU A 269 15.91 -2.22 5.37
CA LEU A 269 16.94 -1.26 5.74
C LEU A 269 18.24 -1.50 4.96
N VAL A 270 18.68 -0.50 4.19
CA VAL A 270 19.88 -0.59 3.32
C VAL A 270 20.80 0.62 3.48
N PRO A 271 22.10 0.48 3.14
CA PRO A 271 23.01 1.60 3.02
C PRO A 271 22.86 2.35 1.69
N TYR A 272 22.92 3.68 1.75
CA TYR A 272 22.96 4.59 0.62
C TYR A 272 24.37 5.15 0.40
N LYS A 273 24.72 5.45 -0.86
CA LYS A 273 26.01 6.09 -1.19
C LYS A 273 26.07 7.55 -0.75
N LYS A 274 24.93 8.23 -0.72
CA LYS A 274 24.78 9.62 -0.27
C LYS A 274 24.13 9.62 1.11
N GLU A 275 24.44 10.63 1.90
CA GLU A 275 23.74 10.86 3.15
C GLU A 275 22.26 11.11 2.87
N LEU A 276 21.39 10.54 3.71
CA LEU A 276 19.98 10.87 3.66
C LEU A 276 19.77 12.31 4.16
N PRO A 277 18.77 13.04 3.64
CA PRO A 277 18.31 14.30 4.23
C PRO A 277 18.00 14.15 5.72
N LEU A 278 18.20 15.22 6.50
CA LEU A 278 18.12 15.18 7.97
C LEU A 278 16.78 14.61 8.47
N GLN A 279 15.69 14.97 7.82
CA GLN A 279 14.32 14.53 8.13
C GLN A 279 14.08 13.03 7.93
N PHE A 280 14.91 12.34 7.16
CA PHE A 280 14.78 10.91 6.87
C PHE A 280 15.82 10.07 7.63
N ARG A 281 16.57 10.68 8.56
CA ARG A 281 17.57 10.00 9.40
C ARG A 281 16.90 9.46 10.65
N ASN A 282 16.40 8.22 10.55
CA ASN A 282 15.56 7.60 11.58
C ASN A 282 16.33 7.00 12.76
N PHE A 283 17.65 6.90 12.68
CA PHE A 283 18.45 6.16 13.64
C PHE A 283 19.51 7.02 14.33
N ALA A 284 19.57 6.94 15.66
CA ALA A 284 20.70 7.46 16.44
C ALA A 284 21.85 6.44 16.52
N LYS A 285 21.53 5.13 16.48
CA LYS A 285 22.49 4.03 16.55
C LYS A 285 21.95 2.84 15.76
N LEU A 286 22.84 2.16 15.05
CA LEU A 286 22.59 0.87 14.40
C LEU A 286 23.69 -0.11 14.78
N GLU A 287 23.34 -1.36 15.01
CA GLU A 287 24.32 -2.40 15.34
C GLU A 287 25.25 -2.66 14.14
N GLY A 288 26.55 -2.76 14.40
CA GLY A 288 27.55 -2.92 13.34
C GLY A 288 27.85 -1.67 12.51
N VAL A 289 27.24 -0.52 12.80
CA VAL A 289 27.45 0.74 12.07
C VAL A 289 28.03 1.80 13.00
N SER A 290 29.02 2.55 12.51
CA SER A 290 29.58 3.69 13.26
C SER A 290 28.56 4.80 13.44
N SER A 291 28.66 5.58 14.53
CA SER A 291 27.73 6.69 14.83
C SER A 291 27.58 7.69 13.67
N GLY A 292 28.69 8.04 13.00
CA GLY A 292 28.69 8.90 11.82
C GLY A 292 28.19 8.22 10.55
N GLY A 293 28.20 6.89 10.48
CA GLY A 293 27.73 6.11 9.33
C GLY A 293 26.21 6.02 9.24
N VAL A 294 25.51 6.08 10.37
CA VAL A 294 24.05 5.88 10.48
C VAL A 294 23.25 6.82 9.56
N LYS A 295 23.76 8.03 9.28
CA LYS A 295 23.17 9.00 8.36
C LYS A 295 23.01 8.53 6.90
N HIS A 296 23.58 7.39 6.54
CA HIS A 296 23.48 6.76 5.22
C HIS A 296 22.49 5.60 5.18
N TYR A 297 21.78 5.29 6.26
CA TYR A 297 20.91 4.11 6.35
C TYR A 297 19.44 4.51 6.39
N GLY A 298 18.62 3.86 5.56
CA GLY A 298 17.17 4.04 5.51
C GLY A 298 16.47 2.89 4.80
N GLY A 299 15.13 2.87 4.87
CA GLY A 299 14.27 1.94 4.16
C GLY A 299 14.28 2.17 2.65
N THR A 300 14.13 1.11 1.86
CA THR A 300 14.19 1.19 0.38
C THR A 300 13.02 1.93 -0.27
N VAL A 301 11.95 2.24 0.46
CA VAL A 301 10.71 2.82 -0.08
C VAL A 301 10.63 4.31 0.23
N GLU A 302 10.82 5.15 -0.80
CA GLU A 302 10.78 6.62 -0.68
C GLU A 302 9.41 7.14 -0.23
N LEU A 303 8.32 6.49 -0.65
CA LEU A 303 6.95 6.83 -0.21
C LEU A 303 6.71 6.58 1.28
N ALA A 304 7.57 5.78 1.92
CA ALA A 304 7.55 5.55 3.36
C ALA A 304 8.54 6.47 4.09
N ASP A 305 8.96 7.57 3.46
CA ASP A 305 9.94 8.54 4.00
C ASP A 305 11.24 7.87 4.48
N TYR A 306 11.67 6.83 3.77
CA TYR A 306 12.81 5.99 4.14
C TYR A 306 12.72 5.37 5.54
N CYS A 307 11.52 5.28 6.13
CA CYS A 307 11.27 4.49 7.34
C CYS A 307 11.41 3.00 6.99
N PRO A 308 12.34 2.27 7.62
CA PRO A 308 12.50 0.86 7.34
C PRO A 308 11.45 0.03 8.06
N TYR A 309 10.89 -0.95 7.37
CA TYR A 309 9.86 -1.85 7.87
C TYR A 309 10.08 -3.28 7.37
N SER A 310 9.44 -4.24 8.05
CA SER A 310 9.51 -5.65 7.69
C SER A 310 8.76 -5.90 6.40
N GLN A 311 9.47 -6.32 5.35
CA GLN A 311 8.91 -6.48 4.02
C GLN A 311 8.98 -7.94 3.56
N GLU A 312 7.86 -8.46 3.03
CA GLU A 312 7.80 -9.73 2.33
C GLU A 312 8.79 -9.75 1.14
N PHE A 313 9.35 -10.90 0.80
CA PHE A 313 10.39 -10.97 -0.23
C PHE A 313 10.13 -12.11 -1.21
N GLN A 314 10.72 -11.96 -2.40
CA GLN A 314 10.70 -12.98 -3.44
C GLN A 314 12.10 -13.47 -3.73
N TRP A 315 12.22 -14.74 -4.11
CA TRP A 315 13.46 -15.30 -4.61
C TRP A 315 13.25 -16.02 -5.94
N LYS A 316 14.33 -16.06 -6.72
CA LYS A 316 14.37 -16.76 -7.99
C LYS A 316 14.96 -18.15 -7.78
N LEU A 317 14.31 -19.17 -8.31
CA LEU A 317 14.87 -20.52 -8.30
C LEU A 317 16.12 -20.58 -9.20
N PRO A 318 17.18 -21.29 -8.79
CA PRO A 318 18.35 -21.49 -9.64
C PRO A 318 17.94 -22.08 -11.00
N ASN A 319 18.46 -21.51 -12.09
CA ASN A 319 18.19 -21.95 -13.46
C ASN A 319 16.71 -21.93 -13.91
N SER A 320 15.83 -21.22 -13.21
CA SER A 320 14.41 -21.09 -13.56
C SER A 320 13.99 -19.62 -13.70
N THR A 321 12.96 -19.34 -14.51
CA THR A 321 12.28 -18.03 -14.56
C THR A 321 11.23 -17.88 -13.45
N ILE A 322 10.91 -18.96 -12.75
CA ILE A 322 9.91 -18.99 -11.68
C ILE A 322 10.43 -18.20 -10.47
N ARG A 323 9.58 -17.30 -9.99
CA ARG A 323 9.75 -16.58 -8.72
C ARG A 323 8.83 -17.20 -7.68
N GLN A 324 9.39 -17.46 -6.51
CA GLN A 324 8.68 -17.85 -5.31
C GLN A 324 8.64 -16.63 -4.38
N ASP A 325 7.59 -16.52 -3.56
CA ASP A 325 7.45 -15.45 -2.58
C ASP A 325 7.45 -16.01 -1.15
N SER A 326 7.57 -15.16 -0.14
CA SER A 326 7.80 -15.57 1.25
C SER A 326 6.56 -16.03 2.01
N ARG A 327 5.39 -16.09 1.36
CA ARG A 327 4.12 -16.43 2.02
C ARG A 327 4.03 -17.91 2.34
N CYS A 328 3.55 -18.22 3.54
CA CYS A 328 3.52 -19.57 4.07
C CYS A 328 2.43 -20.43 3.42
N GLU A 329 1.36 -19.84 2.86
CA GLU A 329 0.26 -20.59 2.26
C GLU A 329 0.58 -21.25 0.92
N LEU A 330 1.70 -20.88 0.29
CA LEU A 330 2.02 -21.28 -1.06
C LEU A 330 2.78 -22.60 -1.09
N GLU A 331 2.08 -23.70 -1.38
CA GLU A 331 2.68 -25.04 -1.50
C GLU A 331 3.84 -25.09 -2.50
N GLY A 332 3.82 -24.23 -3.53
CA GLY A 332 4.88 -24.09 -4.51
C GLY A 332 6.23 -23.65 -3.92
N ASN A 333 6.29 -23.20 -2.66
CA ASN A 333 7.52 -22.80 -1.97
C ASN A 333 8.25 -23.95 -1.27
N ASN A 334 7.60 -25.12 -1.13
CA ASN A 334 8.25 -26.30 -0.59
C ASN A 334 9.49 -26.65 -1.43
N ARG A 335 10.60 -26.95 -0.76
CA ARG A 335 11.87 -27.29 -1.38
C ARG A 335 12.23 -28.74 -1.08
N ASP A 336 12.91 -29.38 -2.01
CA ASP A 336 13.60 -30.65 -1.77
C ASP A 336 14.84 -30.39 -0.88
N GLY A 337 14.62 -30.14 0.41
CA GLY A 337 15.65 -29.84 1.38
C GLY A 337 15.10 -29.52 2.77
N GLU A 338 15.80 -29.99 3.80
CA GLU A 338 15.38 -29.90 5.20
C GLU A 338 16.05 -28.76 6.00
N ASP A 339 16.71 -27.81 5.32
CA ASP A 339 17.65 -26.85 5.94
C ASP A 339 17.12 -26.23 7.25
N ILE A 340 15.85 -25.85 7.31
CA ILE A 340 15.15 -25.43 8.53
C ILE A 340 13.78 -26.11 8.73
N LEU A 341 13.55 -27.25 8.09
CA LEU A 341 12.35 -28.10 8.24
C LEU A 341 11.01 -27.40 7.95
N GLU A 342 11.00 -26.45 7.03
CA GLU A 342 9.80 -25.70 6.67
C GLU A 342 8.75 -26.56 5.96
N VAL A 343 7.49 -26.18 6.14
CA VAL A 343 6.33 -26.73 5.42
C VAL A 343 5.47 -25.57 4.97
N TYR A 344 5.25 -25.46 3.67
CA TYR A 344 4.37 -24.46 3.06
C TYR A 344 3.06 -25.10 2.62
N GLY A 345 1.96 -24.40 2.81
CA GLY A 345 0.63 -24.87 2.46
C GLY A 345 -0.46 -24.08 3.18
N THR A 346 -1.72 -24.27 2.80
CA THR A 346 -2.85 -23.47 3.31
C THR A 346 -3.01 -23.48 4.83
N SER A 347 -2.48 -24.51 5.50
CA SER A 347 -2.45 -24.65 6.97
C SER A 347 -1.10 -24.27 7.58
N SER A 348 -0.23 -23.55 6.87
CA SER A 348 1.06 -23.10 7.37
C SER A 348 1.04 -21.65 7.82
N ARG A 349 1.75 -21.36 8.90
CA ARG A 349 1.94 -20.02 9.47
C ARG A 349 3.42 -19.80 9.80
N CYS A 350 3.78 -18.54 9.94
CA CYS A 350 5.12 -18.13 10.31
C CYS A 350 5.33 -18.20 11.84
N PHE A 351 6.44 -18.82 12.25
CA PHE A 351 6.86 -18.90 13.64
C PHE A 351 8.27 -18.36 13.83
N ASP A 352 8.42 -17.42 14.77
CA ASP A 352 9.72 -16.86 15.17
C ASP A 352 10.55 -17.88 15.97
N PHE A 353 11.86 -17.82 15.77
CA PHE A 353 12.81 -18.61 16.54
C PHE A 353 13.44 -17.75 17.64
N LYS A 354 13.62 -18.37 18.80
CA LYS A 354 14.49 -17.80 19.84
C LYS A 354 15.97 -17.95 19.48
N GLN A 355 16.31 -19.03 18.78
CA GLN A 355 17.67 -19.37 18.37
C GLN A 355 17.64 -19.94 16.95
N PRO A 356 18.66 -19.66 16.13
CA PRO A 356 18.75 -20.22 14.78
C PRO A 356 18.86 -21.74 14.83
N TRP A 357 18.34 -22.40 13.80
CA TRP A 357 18.56 -23.83 13.59
C TRP A 357 20.07 -24.14 13.51
N ARG A 358 20.45 -25.25 14.15
CA ARG A 358 21.82 -25.76 14.15
C ARG A 358 21.84 -27.15 13.54
N GLU A 359 22.40 -27.25 12.35
CA GLU A 359 22.66 -28.51 11.67
C GLU A 359 23.98 -29.11 12.19
N ARG A 360 24.00 -30.42 12.45
CA ARG A 360 25.21 -31.16 12.82
C ARG A 360 25.41 -32.32 11.85
N LYS A 361 26.53 -32.31 11.10
CA LYS A 361 26.87 -33.36 10.13
C LYS A 361 28.35 -33.73 10.22
N CYS A 362 28.63 -35.00 10.53
CA CYS A 362 29.99 -35.55 10.62
C CYS A 362 30.96 -34.69 11.45
N GLY A 363 30.52 -34.23 12.64
CA GLY A 363 31.31 -33.37 13.53
C GLY A 363 31.35 -31.88 13.15
N ARG A 364 30.86 -31.48 11.98
CA ARG A 364 30.68 -30.08 11.61
C ARG A 364 29.34 -29.57 12.15
N VAL A 365 29.35 -28.33 12.67
CA VAL A 365 28.14 -27.64 13.14
C VAL A 365 27.95 -26.40 12.29
N ARG A 366 26.79 -26.28 11.64
CA ARG A 366 26.39 -25.11 10.86
C ARG A 366 25.22 -24.42 11.55
N SER A 367 25.35 -23.13 11.82
CA SER A 367 24.28 -22.30 12.39
C SER A 367 23.65 -21.45 11.28
N LEU A 368 22.33 -21.53 11.12
CA LEU A 368 21.60 -20.88 10.04
C LEU A 368 21.12 -19.49 10.47
N LEU A 369 22.08 -18.59 10.71
CA LEU A 369 21.85 -17.27 11.33
C LEU A 369 20.91 -16.32 10.56
N HIS A 370 20.69 -16.56 9.28
CA HIS A 370 19.77 -15.76 8.45
C HIS A 370 18.30 -16.12 8.67
N TYR A 371 18.03 -17.24 9.36
CA TYR A 371 16.69 -17.72 9.64
C TYR A 371 16.39 -17.55 11.13
N MET A 372 15.60 -16.53 11.45
CA MET A 372 15.04 -16.33 12.79
C MET A 372 13.52 -16.49 12.79
N ALA A 373 12.97 -17.01 11.69
CA ALA A 373 11.60 -17.47 11.54
C ALA A 373 11.54 -18.50 10.40
N GLY A 374 10.44 -19.26 10.34
CA GLY A 374 10.12 -20.20 9.26
C GLY A 374 8.63 -20.49 9.17
N CYS A 375 8.21 -21.03 8.03
CA CYS A 375 6.83 -21.46 7.80
C CYS A 375 6.63 -22.92 8.25
N TYR A 376 5.61 -23.16 9.08
CA TYR A 376 5.31 -24.47 9.65
C TYR A 376 3.81 -24.72 9.68
N GLU A 377 3.42 -25.98 9.53
CA GLU A 377 2.04 -26.39 9.60
C GLU A 377 1.50 -26.18 11.02
N HIS A 378 0.26 -25.71 11.12
CA HIS A 378 -0.41 -25.50 12.39
C HIS A 378 -1.82 -26.08 12.41
N SER A 379 -2.27 -26.49 13.60
CA SER A 379 -3.64 -26.92 13.86
C SER A 379 -4.09 -26.33 15.20
N CYS A 380 -5.29 -25.75 15.24
CA CYS A 380 -5.87 -25.20 16.47
C CYS A 380 -7.00 -26.12 16.93
N GLN A 381 -6.85 -26.75 18.10
CA GLN A 381 -7.84 -27.67 18.65
C GLN A 381 -8.08 -27.34 20.12
N ASN A 382 -9.35 -27.13 20.50
CA ASN A 382 -9.76 -26.84 21.89
C ASN A 382 -8.95 -25.69 22.54
N GLY A 383 -8.66 -24.63 21.78
CA GLY A 383 -7.87 -23.49 22.25
C GLY A 383 -6.36 -23.74 22.40
N THR A 384 -5.89 -24.95 22.07
CA THR A 384 -4.46 -25.29 22.03
C THR A 384 -3.95 -25.22 20.59
N LEU A 385 -2.79 -24.59 20.43
CA LEU A 385 -2.09 -24.53 19.16
C LEU A 385 -1.16 -25.74 19.03
N TYR A 386 -1.18 -26.40 17.90
CA TYR A 386 -0.29 -27.49 17.55
C TYR A 386 0.53 -27.07 16.33
N VAL A 387 1.83 -27.34 16.34
CA VAL A 387 2.75 -26.98 15.24
C VAL A 387 3.51 -28.22 14.80
N ALA A 388 3.57 -28.50 13.50
CA ALA A 388 4.37 -29.59 12.94
C ALA A 388 5.51 -29.02 12.07
N VAL A 389 6.67 -29.68 12.08
CA VAL A 389 7.81 -29.32 11.24
C VAL A 389 8.15 -30.46 10.30
N HIS A 390 8.31 -30.17 9.02
CA HIS A 390 8.47 -31.17 7.98
C HIS A 390 7.48 -32.35 8.16
N ASP A 391 7.97 -33.58 8.22
CA ASP A 391 7.23 -34.83 8.42
C ASP A 391 7.08 -35.23 9.92
N SER A 392 7.16 -34.28 10.86
CA SER A 392 7.05 -34.58 12.29
C SER A 392 5.61 -34.79 12.77
N GLU A 393 5.46 -35.40 13.94
CA GLU A 393 4.23 -35.26 14.72
C GLU A 393 4.04 -33.80 15.17
N PHE A 394 2.81 -33.45 15.55
CA PHE A 394 2.46 -32.13 16.04
C PHE A 394 2.98 -31.90 17.47
N TYR A 395 3.65 -30.77 17.67
CA TYR A 395 4.11 -30.27 18.96
C TYR A 395 3.07 -29.30 19.57
N PRO A 396 2.59 -29.55 20.80
CA PRO A 396 1.61 -28.67 21.44
C PRO A 396 2.26 -27.40 22.02
N CYS A 397 1.57 -26.28 21.81
CA CYS A 397 1.82 -24.98 22.41
C CYS A 397 0.63 -24.63 23.31
N TYR A 398 0.84 -24.78 24.62
CA TYR A 398 -0.20 -24.68 25.65
C TYR A 398 -0.53 -23.24 26.06
N TYR A 399 0.41 -22.31 25.87
CA TYR A 399 0.21 -20.90 26.22
C TYR A 399 1.08 -19.97 25.36
N ALA A 400 0.65 -18.72 25.22
CA ALA A 400 1.37 -17.69 24.45
C ALA A 400 2.78 -17.46 25.01
N GLY A 401 3.78 -17.41 24.12
CA GLY A 401 5.19 -17.26 24.51
C GLY A 401 5.88 -18.56 24.95
N GLN A 402 5.21 -19.71 24.90
CA GLN A 402 5.85 -21.00 25.14
C GLN A 402 6.95 -21.26 24.10
N HIS A 403 8.12 -21.67 24.57
CA HIS A 403 9.19 -22.15 23.69
C HIS A 403 9.01 -23.65 23.42
N VAL A 404 8.81 -24.02 22.16
CA VAL A 404 8.79 -25.41 21.72
C VAL A 404 10.20 -25.83 21.33
N HIS A 405 10.77 -26.81 22.03
CA HIS A 405 12.10 -27.32 21.72
C HIS A 405 12.01 -28.52 20.77
N ILE A 406 12.59 -28.38 19.57
CA ILE A 406 12.55 -29.41 18.54
C ILE A 406 13.97 -29.88 18.23
N ARG A 407 14.15 -31.20 18.17
CA ARG A 407 15.39 -31.86 17.76
C ARG A 407 15.06 -33.06 16.88
N ARG A 408 15.50 -33.01 15.62
CA ARG A 408 15.36 -34.11 14.66
C ARG A 408 16.72 -34.79 14.44
N PHE A 409 16.69 -36.10 14.22
CA PHE A 409 17.86 -36.90 13.86
C PHE A 409 17.59 -37.54 12.51
N HIS A 410 18.41 -37.24 11.51
CA HIS A 410 18.35 -37.91 10.23
C HIS A 410 19.35 -39.08 10.27
N ALA A 411 18.84 -40.31 10.34
CA ALA A 411 19.65 -41.48 10.02
C ALA A 411 19.70 -41.56 8.50
N SER A 412 20.84 -41.25 7.88
CA SER A 412 21.07 -41.68 6.52
C SER A 412 21.07 -43.21 6.53
N THR A 413 20.02 -43.83 6.00
CA THR A 413 20.06 -45.24 5.63
C THR A 413 21.28 -45.43 4.73
N LEU A 414 22.27 -46.15 5.23
CA LEU A 414 23.38 -46.67 4.41
C LEU A 414 22.73 -47.64 3.41
N SER A 415 22.50 -47.17 2.18
CA SER A 415 22.21 -48.01 1.03
C SER A 415 23.50 -48.52 0.41
#